data_AF-A0A386HQ99-F1
#
_entry.id   AF-A0A386HQ99-F1
#
_cell.length_a   1.000
_cell.length_b   1.000
_cell.length_c   1.000
_cell.angle_alpha   90.00
_cell.angle_beta   90.00
_cell.angle_gamma   90.00
#
_symmetry.space_group_name_H-M   'P 1'
#
loop_
_entity.id
_entity.type
_entity.pdbx_description
1 polymer ?
#
loop_
_entity_poly.entity_id
_entity_poly.type
_entity_poly.pdbx_seq_one_letter_code
_entity_poly.pdbx_strand_id
1 'polypeptide(L)'
;MRDRHTTKKEKERLLHYFICSSLFDNFCDNNEQPSTDLYKISFFPESYSFTSFEEHAFIQSNTYLKNNILDPEQYKKACEALYNSQICSTTQSDCQITDEEIKDITRQKGGYSLMLCSFYLDEISSTLEQQCWYHIGEIIQLNDDLFDIYKDCNDKIATLANRMQDAYAFHHFFISSFKNIEKEIWQLPYPNKSKQYLINSLIGISAIGLVAIRHLQKIQRASQRLPDLKTLTHHELVIDMEKITNRLRCIKWYLKLQTSRKAV
;
A
#
# COMPACT_ATOMS: atom_id res chain seq x y z
N MET A 1 13.89 8.09 -7.68
CA MET A 1 13.52 9.49 -7.99
C MET A 1 14.74 10.34 -8.31
N ARG A 2 15.78 10.35 -7.47
CA ARG A 2 16.92 11.30 -7.51
C ARG A 2 18.10 10.94 -8.42
N ASP A 3 17.87 10.19 -9.49
CA ASP A 3 18.93 9.75 -10.44
C ASP A 3 20.19 9.12 -9.80
N ARG A 4 20.00 8.44 -8.67
CA ARG A 4 21.06 7.76 -7.91
C ARG A 4 20.67 6.34 -7.55
N HIS A 5 21.67 5.55 -7.19
CA HIS A 5 21.46 4.22 -6.64
C HIS A 5 21.35 4.26 -5.12
N THR A 6 20.57 3.34 -4.57
CA THR A 6 20.43 3.16 -3.13
C THR A 6 21.73 2.66 -2.52
N THR A 7 22.21 3.31 -1.46
CA THR A 7 23.44 2.94 -0.74
C THR A 7 23.25 1.66 0.07
N LYS A 8 24.34 1.06 0.57
CA LYS A 8 24.25 -0.11 1.46
C LYS A 8 23.49 0.21 2.75
N LYS A 9 23.72 1.39 3.34
CA LYS A 9 23.04 1.84 4.56
C LYS A 9 21.56 2.09 4.34
N GLU A 10 21.18 2.70 3.22
CA GLU A 10 19.78 2.86 2.84
C GLU A 10 19.07 1.52 2.67
N LYS A 11 19.72 0.54 2.02
CA LYS A 11 19.17 -0.82 1.89
C LYS A 11 19.00 -1.50 3.24
N GLU A 12 19.94 -1.33 4.16
CA GLU A 12 19.87 -1.88 5.52
C GLU A 12 18.70 -1.27 6.32
N ARG A 13 18.52 0.05 6.25
CA ARG A 13 17.33 0.71 6.83
C ARG A 13 16.04 0.24 6.20
N LEU A 14 15.98 0.12 4.87
CA LEU A 14 14.79 -0.42 4.20
C LEU A 14 14.49 -1.87 4.63
N LEU A 15 15.52 -2.70 4.82
CA LEU A 15 15.34 -4.06 5.35
C LEU A 15 14.73 -4.06 6.74
N HIS A 16 15.27 -3.27 7.67
CA HIS A 16 14.69 -3.14 9.02
C HIS A 16 13.26 -2.58 8.99
N TYR A 17 12.96 -1.65 8.08
CA TYR A 17 11.61 -1.17 7.87
C TYR A 17 10.66 -2.28 7.44
N PHE A 18 11.04 -3.12 6.48
CA PHE A 18 10.19 -4.24 6.07
C PHE A 18 10.02 -5.28 7.18
N ILE A 19 11.03 -5.52 8.02
CA ILE A 19 10.88 -6.34 9.24
C ILE A 19 9.82 -5.72 10.16
N CYS A 20 9.92 -4.42 10.46
CA CYS A 20 8.96 -3.73 11.31
C CYS A 20 7.55 -3.76 10.71
N SER A 21 7.39 -3.44 9.42
CA SER A 21 6.09 -3.36 8.75
C SER A 21 5.38 -4.70 8.75
N SER A 22 6.07 -5.79 8.37
CA SER A 22 5.46 -7.12 8.32
C SER A 22 5.10 -7.66 9.70
N LEU A 23 5.95 -7.44 10.71
CA LEU A 23 5.66 -7.87 12.08
C LEU A 23 4.51 -7.06 12.68
N PHE A 24 4.45 -5.75 12.41
CA PHE A 24 3.36 -4.90 12.90
C PHE A 24 2.01 -5.28 12.32
N ASP A 25 1.93 -5.56 11.01
CA ASP A 25 0.71 -6.09 10.39
C ASP A 25 0.30 -7.42 11.04
N ASN A 26 1.23 -8.35 11.27
CA ASN A 26 0.93 -9.61 11.96
C ASN A 26 0.37 -9.41 13.37
N PHE A 27 0.96 -8.48 14.15
CA PHE A 27 0.46 -8.19 15.50
C PHE A 27 -0.96 -7.63 15.48
N CYS A 28 -1.31 -6.86 14.45
CA CYS A 28 -2.65 -6.31 14.27
C CYS A 28 -3.64 -7.38 13.81
N ASP A 29 -3.30 -8.16 12.78
CA ASP A 29 -4.19 -9.12 12.13
C ASP A 29 -4.53 -10.31 13.04
N ASN A 30 -3.56 -10.79 13.82
CA ASN A 30 -3.78 -11.95 14.68
C ASN A 30 -4.54 -11.60 15.98
N ASN A 31 -4.85 -10.32 16.23
CA ASN A 31 -5.41 -9.82 17.50
C ASN A 31 -4.64 -10.31 18.74
N GLU A 32 -3.36 -10.64 18.58
CA GLU A 32 -2.54 -11.22 19.65
C GLU A 32 -2.21 -10.18 20.73
N GLN A 33 -2.30 -8.88 20.40
CA GLN A 33 -1.91 -7.80 21.28
C GLN A 33 -2.98 -6.70 21.40
N PRO A 34 -3.28 -6.23 22.62
CA PRO A 34 -4.07 -5.02 22.82
C PRO A 34 -3.41 -3.79 22.17
N SER A 35 -4.22 -2.84 21.70
CA SER A 35 -3.74 -1.59 21.09
C SER A 35 -2.77 -0.80 21.99
N THR A 36 -2.98 -0.84 23.31
CA THR A 36 -2.08 -0.20 24.28
C THR A 36 -0.67 -0.78 24.25
N ASP A 37 -0.52 -2.06 23.96
CA ASP A 37 0.78 -2.73 23.92
C ASP A 37 1.44 -2.53 22.55
N LEU A 38 0.67 -2.49 21.46
CA LEU A 38 1.14 -2.05 20.14
C LEU A 38 1.73 -0.62 20.16
N TYR A 39 1.10 0.29 20.91
CA TYR A 39 1.63 1.63 21.10
C TYR A 39 2.95 1.63 21.88
N LYS A 40 3.03 0.87 22.99
CA LYS A 40 4.25 0.78 23.80
C LYS A 40 5.41 0.17 23.03
N ILE A 41 5.21 -0.97 22.36
CA ILE A 41 6.28 -1.63 21.60
C ILE A 41 6.78 -0.73 20.44
N SER A 42 5.90 0.08 19.86
CA SER A 42 6.23 1.00 18.76
C SER A 42 6.97 2.26 19.23
N PHE A 43 6.53 2.90 20.32
CA PHE A 43 7.00 4.23 20.71
C PHE A 43 7.87 4.25 21.97
N PHE A 44 7.75 3.24 22.83
CA PHE A 44 8.49 3.11 24.10
C PHE A 44 9.17 1.73 24.23
N PRO A 45 9.96 1.28 23.23
CA PRO A 45 10.52 -0.06 23.19
C PRO A 45 11.43 -0.38 24.39
N GLU A 46 12.13 0.61 24.95
CA GLU A 46 12.99 0.47 26.14
C GLU A 46 12.23 -0.01 27.38
N SER A 47 10.92 0.28 27.45
CA SER A 47 10.05 -0.07 28.57
C SER A 47 9.22 -1.33 28.32
N TYR A 48 9.32 -1.90 27.12
CA TYR A 48 8.52 -3.05 26.71
C TYR A 48 9.23 -4.36 27.07
N SER A 49 8.56 -5.22 27.84
CA SER A 49 9.04 -6.58 28.11
C SER A 49 8.56 -7.51 27.00
N PHE A 50 9.45 -7.89 26.08
CA PHE A 50 9.14 -8.87 25.05
C PHE A 50 9.16 -10.30 25.59
N THR A 51 8.37 -11.16 24.96
CA THR A 51 8.16 -12.57 25.28
C THR A 51 8.32 -13.48 24.07
N SER A 52 8.20 -12.94 22.85
CA SER A 52 8.37 -13.68 21.60
C SER A 52 9.60 -13.23 20.80
N PHE A 53 9.99 -14.06 19.82
CA PHE A 53 11.05 -13.72 18.87
C PHE A 53 10.63 -12.53 18.00
N GLU A 54 9.38 -12.49 17.59
CA GLU A 54 8.77 -11.46 16.76
C GLU A 54 8.81 -10.10 17.44
N GLU A 55 8.41 -10.02 18.72
CA GLU A 55 8.48 -8.78 19.50
C GLU A 55 9.93 -8.29 19.63
N HIS A 56 10.87 -9.22 19.88
CA HIS A 56 12.28 -8.88 19.98
C HIS A 56 12.85 -8.36 18.64
N ALA A 57 12.54 -9.03 17.53
CA ALA A 57 12.97 -8.64 16.20
C ALA A 57 12.39 -7.27 15.78
N PHE A 58 11.12 -7.01 16.12
CA PHE A 58 10.48 -5.72 15.91
C PHE A 58 11.18 -4.62 16.72
N ILE A 59 11.40 -4.83 18.02
CA ILE A 59 12.07 -3.86 18.91
C ILE A 59 13.47 -3.53 18.41
N GLN A 60 14.28 -4.55 18.09
CA GLN A 60 15.64 -4.34 17.58
C GLN A 60 15.64 -3.53 16.29
N SER A 61 14.77 -3.88 15.34
CA SER A 61 14.69 -3.18 14.06
C SER A 61 14.17 -1.75 14.23
N ASN A 62 13.14 -1.55 15.04
CA ASN A 62 12.56 -0.22 15.31
C ASN A 62 13.59 0.70 15.99
N THR A 63 14.32 0.20 16.99
CA THR A 63 15.39 0.95 17.66
C THR A 63 16.52 1.28 16.69
N TYR A 64 16.92 0.33 15.83
CA TYR A 64 17.91 0.60 14.77
C TYR A 64 17.45 1.75 13.85
N LEU A 65 16.21 1.72 13.37
CA LEU A 65 15.68 2.76 12.48
C LEU A 65 15.68 4.13 13.15
N LYS A 66 15.14 4.23 14.38
CA LYS A 66 15.09 5.49 15.14
C LYS A 66 16.46 6.14 15.32
N ASN A 67 17.50 5.33 15.47
CA ASN A 67 18.88 5.79 15.64
C ASN A 67 19.61 6.12 14.33
N ASN A 68 19.04 5.76 13.18
CA ASN A 68 19.72 5.86 11.87
C ASN A 68 18.94 6.65 10.82
N ILE A 69 18.01 7.51 11.21
CA ILE A 69 17.26 8.41 10.33
C ILE A 69 17.75 9.86 10.47
N LEU A 70 17.57 10.67 9.42
CA LEU A 70 18.08 12.04 9.38
C LEU A 70 17.17 13.07 10.06
N ASP A 71 15.86 12.79 10.11
CA ASP A 71 14.84 13.70 10.66
C ASP A 71 13.93 12.94 11.64
N PRO A 72 14.36 12.80 12.92
CA PRO A 72 13.61 12.07 13.94
C PRO A 72 12.24 12.64 14.26
N GLU A 73 12.08 13.96 14.17
CA GLU A 73 10.81 14.60 14.52
C GLU A 73 9.74 14.30 13.47
N GLN A 74 10.03 14.51 12.19
CA GLN A 74 9.09 14.20 11.12
C GLN A 74 8.88 12.70 10.96
N TYR A 75 9.93 11.89 11.15
CA TYR A 75 9.82 10.43 11.16
C TYR A 75 8.83 9.97 12.23
N LYS A 76 8.96 10.47 13.46
CA LYS A 76 8.04 10.15 14.56
C LYS A 76 6.60 10.50 14.22
N LYS A 77 6.34 11.70 13.66
CA LYS A 77 4.99 12.12 13.24
C LYS A 77 4.42 11.18 12.18
N ALA A 78 5.23 10.76 11.20
CA ALA A 78 4.81 9.82 10.17
C ALA A 78 4.50 8.42 10.75
N CYS A 79 5.30 7.94 11.71
CA CYS A 79 5.03 6.69 12.42
C CYS A 79 3.74 6.77 13.26
N GLU A 80 3.50 7.87 13.98
CA GLU A 80 2.27 8.08 14.75
C GLU A 80 1.04 8.12 13.82
N ALA A 81 1.16 8.74 12.65
CA ALA A 81 0.09 8.77 11.66
C ALA A 81 -0.19 7.38 11.07
N LEU A 82 0.85 6.59 10.75
CA LEU A 82 0.69 5.20 10.32
C LEU A 82 0.02 4.35 11.41
N TYR A 83 0.51 4.45 12.65
CA TYR A 83 -0.06 3.75 13.80
C TYR A 83 -1.55 4.07 13.94
N ASN A 84 -1.92 5.35 13.95
CA ASN A 84 -3.31 5.76 14.05
C ASN A 84 -4.15 5.23 12.89
N SER A 85 -3.63 5.22 11.66
CA SER A 85 -4.35 4.66 10.51
C SER A 85 -4.60 3.15 10.64
N GLN A 86 -3.65 2.40 11.21
CA GLN A 86 -3.82 0.97 11.49
C GLN A 86 -4.82 0.72 12.62
N ILE A 87 -4.83 1.55 13.66
CA ILE A 87 -5.86 1.45 14.70
C ILE A 87 -7.23 1.78 14.12
N CYS A 88 -7.34 2.82 13.28
CA CYS A 88 -8.57 3.15 12.57
C CYS A 88 -9.04 2.02 11.64
N SER A 89 -8.15 1.25 11.01
CA SER A 89 -8.57 0.14 10.14
C SER A 89 -9.35 -0.95 10.88
N THR A 90 -9.26 -1.04 12.21
CA THR A 90 -10.12 -1.95 13.00
C THR A 90 -11.61 -1.64 12.85
N THR A 91 -11.98 -0.38 12.57
CA THR A 91 -13.37 0.01 12.33
C THR A 91 -13.92 -0.49 10.98
N GLN A 92 -13.06 -0.99 10.08
CA GLN A 92 -13.50 -1.61 8.83
C GLN A 92 -14.27 -2.92 9.07
N SER A 93 -14.24 -3.46 10.29
CA SER A 93 -15.12 -4.57 10.71
C SER A 93 -16.56 -4.11 11.07
N ASP A 94 -16.79 -2.81 11.22
CA ASP A 94 -18.12 -2.24 11.49
C ASP A 94 -18.97 -2.25 10.22
N CYS A 95 -20.21 -2.74 10.35
CA CYS A 95 -21.20 -2.72 9.28
C CYS A 95 -21.68 -1.32 8.87
N GLN A 96 -21.47 -0.30 9.71
CA GLN A 96 -21.91 1.08 9.45
C GLN A 96 -20.85 1.97 8.79
N ILE A 97 -19.61 1.47 8.62
CA ILE A 97 -18.55 2.28 8.01
C ILE A 97 -18.93 2.72 6.58
N THR A 98 -18.69 3.98 6.27
CA THR A 98 -18.98 4.57 4.97
C THR A 98 -17.86 4.32 3.97
N ASP A 99 -18.17 4.42 2.67
CA ASP A 99 -17.16 4.26 1.62
C ASP A 99 -16.08 5.36 1.68
N GLU A 100 -16.42 6.57 2.14
CA GLU A 100 -15.43 7.66 2.29
C GLU A 100 -14.49 7.38 3.47
N GLU A 101 -14.99 6.85 4.60
CA GLU A 101 -14.13 6.44 5.72
C GLU A 101 -13.19 5.31 5.31
N ILE A 102 -13.68 4.29 4.58
CA ILE A 102 -12.80 3.22 4.06
C ILE A 102 -11.74 3.81 3.14
N LYS A 103 -12.13 4.71 2.23
CA LYS A 103 -11.20 5.36 1.31
C LYS A 103 -10.12 6.16 2.05
N ASP A 104 -10.49 6.89 3.09
CA ASP A 104 -9.55 7.64 3.92
C ASP A 104 -8.61 6.70 4.70
N ILE A 105 -9.10 5.56 5.19
CA ILE A 105 -8.28 4.53 5.84
C ILE A 105 -7.30 3.91 4.83
N THR A 106 -7.78 3.42 3.67
CA THR A 106 -6.95 2.86 2.59
C THR A 106 -5.83 3.82 2.19
N ARG A 107 -6.19 5.11 2.00
CA ARG A 107 -5.23 6.15 1.64
C ARG A 107 -4.20 6.41 2.73
N GLN A 108 -4.62 6.48 4.00
CA GLN A 108 -3.71 6.75 5.11
C GLN A 108 -2.78 5.57 5.41
N LYS A 109 -3.30 4.34 5.46
CA LYS A 109 -2.51 3.13 5.72
C LYS A 109 -1.46 2.92 4.63
N GLY A 110 -1.90 2.89 3.36
CA GLY A 110 -0.99 2.77 2.22
C GLY A 110 -0.03 3.96 2.10
N GLY A 111 -0.56 5.17 2.29
CA GLY A 111 0.23 6.38 2.09
C GLY A 111 1.32 6.59 3.13
N TYR A 112 1.00 6.46 4.43
CA TYR A 112 2.01 6.63 5.46
C TYR A 112 3.04 5.48 5.46
N SER A 113 2.62 4.25 5.19
CA SER A 113 3.56 3.12 5.09
C SER A 113 4.62 3.38 4.02
N LEU A 114 4.21 3.72 2.79
CA LEU A 114 5.19 3.99 1.74
C LEU A 114 5.95 5.31 1.94
N MET A 115 5.31 6.35 2.50
CA MET A 115 5.98 7.61 2.82
C MET A 115 7.15 7.44 3.80
N LEU A 116 7.08 6.47 4.73
CA LEU A 116 8.18 6.15 5.64
C LEU A 116 9.46 5.75 4.88
N CYS A 117 9.36 5.14 3.70
CA CYS A 117 10.52 4.80 2.86
C CYS A 117 11.39 6.03 2.53
N SER A 118 10.79 7.22 2.49
CA SER A 118 11.48 8.48 2.22
C SER A 118 12.43 8.93 3.35
N PHE A 119 12.21 8.46 4.58
CA PHE A 119 13.04 8.77 5.76
C PHE A 119 14.27 7.86 5.87
N TYR A 120 14.27 6.71 5.19
CA TYR A 120 15.37 5.76 5.18
C TYR A 120 16.44 6.06 4.13
N LEU A 121 16.30 7.20 3.45
CA LEU A 121 17.27 7.72 2.48
C LEU A 121 18.35 8.56 3.18
N ASP A 122 19.53 8.64 2.56
CA ASP A 122 20.67 9.45 3.01
C ASP A 122 20.51 10.96 2.74
N GLU A 123 19.36 11.39 2.19
CA GLU A 123 19.06 12.81 2.03
C GLU A 123 17.59 13.07 2.37
N ILE A 124 17.34 14.21 3.03
CA ILE A 124 16.01 14.63 3.47
C ILE A 124 15.10 14.81 2.25
N SER A 125 13.91 14.22 2.33
CA SER A 125 12.90 14.32 1.28
C SER A 125 12.14 15.63 1.37
N SER A 126 11.97 16.28 0.22
CA SER A 126 11.10 17.47 0.13
C SER A 126 9.63 17.10 0.35
N THR A 127 8.80 18.08 0.69
CA THR A 127 7.35 17.88 0.85
C THR A 127 6.71 17.30 -0.41
N LEU A 128 7.13 17.72 -1.60
CA LEU A 128 6.62 17.17 -2.88
C LEU A 128 7.00 15.70 -3.06
N GLU A 129 8.21 15.31 -2.65
CA GLU A 129 8.62 13.91 -2.70
C GLU A 129 7.83 13.05 -1.71
N GLN A 130 7.64 13.54 -0.48
CA GLN A 130 6.85 12.84 0.53
C GLN A 130 5.40 12.65 0.07
N GLN A 131 4.79 13.66 -0.56
CA GLN A 131 3.47 13.56 -1.18
C GLN A 131 3.44 12.50 -2.30
N CYS A 132 4.45 12.47 -3.17
CA CYS A 132 4.54 11.43 -4.20
C CYS A 132 4.63 10.04 -3.58
N TRP A 133 5.47 9.83 -2.56
CA TRP A 133 5.53 8.55 -1.86
C TRP A 133 4.18 8.18 -1.24
N TYR A 134 3.51 9.13 -0.60
CA TYR A 134 2.21 8.92 0.02
C TYR A 134 1.14 8.47 -1.00
N HIS A 135 1.01 9.15 -2.14
CA HIS A 135 0.00 8.74 -3.13
C HIS A 135 0.38 7.45 -3.88
N ILE A 136 1.66 7.14 -4.05
CA ILE A 136 2.06 5.82 -4.56
C ILE A 136 1.62 4.72 -3.59
N GLY A 137 1.73 4.96 -2.29
CA GLY A 137 1.28 4.05 -1.25
C GLY A 137 -0.20 3.71 -1.33
N GLU A 138 -1.05 4.69 -1.66
CA GLU A 138 -2.49 4.47 -1.91
C GLU A 138 -2.74 3.44 -3.03
N ILE A 139 -2.03 3.53 -4.16
CA ILE A 139 -2.16 2.54 -5.25
C ILE A 139 -1.69 1.15 -4.83
N ILE A 140 -0.65 1.07 -4.00
CA ILE A 140 -0.15 -0.21 -3.49
C ILE A 140 -1.20 -0.83 -2.55
N GLN A 141 -1.81 -0.07 -1.64
CA GLN A 141 -2.87 -0.58 -0.78
C GLN A 141 -4.13 -0.96 -1.58
N LEU A 142 -4.51 -0.20 -2.60
CA LEU A 142 -5.61 -0.59 -3.49
C LEU A 142 -5.32 -1.90 -4.22
N ASN A 143 -4.06 -2.16 -4.60
CA ASN A 143 -3.68 -3.45 -5.15
C ASN A 143 -3.82 -4.55 -4.09
N ASP A 144 -3.33 -4.33 -2.88
CA ASP A 144 -3.46 -5.27 -1.76
C ASP A 144 -4.92 -5.68 -1.55
N ASP A 145 -5.81 -4.70 -1.31
CA ASP A 145 -7.26 -4.90 -1.13
C ASP A 145 -7.90 -5.67 -2.32
N LEU A 146 -7.43 -5.43 -3.56
CA LEU A 146 -7.93 -6.11 -4.77
C LEU A 146 -7.56 -7.60 -4.81
N PHE A 147 -6.41 -7.97 -4.27
CA PHE A 147 -5.96 -9.37 -4.23
C PHE A 147 -6.50 -10.10 -2.99
N ASP A 148 -6.78 -9.36 -1.92
CA ASP A 148 -7.26 -9.91 -0.65
C ASP A 148 -8.79 -9.92 -0.48
N ILE A 149 -9.57 -9.59 -1.53
CA ILE A 149 -11.05 -9.60 -1.51
C ILE A 149 -11.62 -10.86 -0.82
N TYR A 150 -11.10 -12.05 -1.13
CA TYR A 150 -11.58 -13.29 -0.52
C TYR A 150 -11.27 -13.36 0.98
N LYS A 151 -10.04 -13.02 1.38
CA LYS A 151 -9.59 -12.96 2.78
C LYS A 151 -10.44 -11.95 3.55
N ASP A 152 -10.53 -10.72 3.05
CA ASP A 152 -11.27 -9.64 3.70
C ASP A 152 -12.76 -9.95 3.84
N CYS A 153 -13.39 -10.60 2.85
CA CYS A 153 -14.77 -11.04 2.97
C CYS A 153 -14.96 -12.04 4.13
N ASN A 154 -14.04 -12.99 4.29
CA ASN A 154 -14.09 -13.98 5.36
C ASN A 154 -13.79 -13.36 6.74
N ASP A 155 -12.84 -12.44 6.79
CA ASP A 155 -12.44 -11.72 8.01
C ASP A 155 -13.45 -10.61 8.37
N LYS A 156 -14.46 -10.39 7.53
CA LYS A 156 -15.49 -9.33 7.64
C LYS A 156 -14.89 -7.92 7.66
N ILE A 157 -13.77 -7.73 6.98
CA ILE A 157 -13.12 -6.45 6.79
C ILE A 157 -13.71 -5.79 5.54
N ALA A 158 -14.20 -4.58 5.68
CA ALA A 158 -14.82 -3.84 4.60
C ALA A 158 -13.77 -2.98 3.87
N THR A 159 -13.45 -3.31 2.62
CA THR A 159 -12.50 -2.56 1.78
C THR A 159 -13.21 -1.95 0.57
N LEU A 160 -12.57 -0.98 -0.09
CA LEU A 160 -13.13 -0.43 -1.33
C LEU A 160 -13.25 -1.52 -2.40
N ALA A 161 -12.32 -2.48 -2.41
CA ALA A 161 -12.30 -3.57 -3.35
C ALA A 161 -13.48 -4.53 -3.17
N ASN A 162 -13.82 -4.89 -1.93
CA ASN A 162 -14.90 -5.86 -1.68
C ASN A 162 -16.30 -5.24 -1.56
N ARG A 163 -16.41 -3.92 -1.38
CA ARG A 163 -17.68 -3.18 -1.41
C ARG A 163 -18.08 -2.64 -2.78
N MET A 164 -17.15 -2.64 -3.74
CA MET A 164 -17.45 -2.09 -5.06
C MET A 164 -18.66 -2.80 -5.68
N GLN A 165 -19.60 -2.02 -6.21
CA GLN A 165 -20.74 -2.58 -6.94
C GLN A 165 -20.49 -2.63 -8.45
N ASP A 166 -19.52 -1.87 -8.96
CA ASP A 166 -19.23 -1.76 -10.39
C ASP A 166 -17.71 -1.73 -10.63
N ALA A 167 -17.18 -2.85 -11.14
CA ALA A 167 -15.78 -3.02 -11.49
C ALA A 167 -15.34 -2.15 -12.68
N TYR A 168 -16.27 -1.67 -13.52
CA TYR A 168 -15.96 -0.71 -14.58
C TYR A 168 -15.79 0.69 -14.00
N ALA A 169 -16.67 1.13 -13.09
CA ALA A 169 -16.48 2.38 -12.36
C ALA A 169 -15.17 2.36 -11.54
N PHE A 170 -14.89 1.26 -10.84
CA PHE A 170 -13.64 1.10 -10.09
C PHE A 170 -12.40 1.16 -10.97
N HIS A 171 -12.45 0.60 -12.19
CA HIS A 171 -11.38 0.77 -13.18
C HIS A 171 -11.09 2.24 -13.48
N HIS A 172 -12.12 3.05 -13.68
CA HIS A 172 -11.97 4.48 -13.97
C HIS A 172 -11.39 5.24 -12.78
N PHE A 173 -11.85 4.91 -11.56
CA PHE A 173 -11.28 5.43 -10.32
C PHE A 173 -9.78 5.11 -10.22
N PHE A 174 -9.40 3.84 -10.34
CA PHE A 174 -8.01 3.38 -10.25
C PHE A 174 -7.08 4.04 -11.26
N ILE A 175 -7.50 4.13 -12.53
CA ILE A 175 -6.74 4.82 -13.58
C ILE A 175 -6.60 6.32 -13.30
N SER A 176 -7.63 6.94 -12.72
CA SER A 176 -7.59 8.37 -12.36
C SER A 176 -6.59 8.63 -11.23
N SER A 177 -6.56 7.78 -10.21
CA SER A 177 -5.56 7.83 -9.14
C SER A 177 -4.13 7.71 -9.69
N PHE A 178 -3.87 6.74 -10.58
CA PHE A 178 -2.57 6.64 -11.27
C PHE A 178 -2.21 7.92 -12.05
N LYS A 179 -3.14 8.49 -12.81
CA LYS A 179 -2.90 9.72 -13.58
C LYS A 179 -2.60 10.93 -12.69
N ASN A 180 -3.19 10.99 -11.50
CA ASN A 180 -2.91 12.07 -10.55
C ASN A 180 -1.48 11.96 -10.00
N ILE A 181 -1.04 10.76 -9.63
CA ILE A 181 0.34 10.49 -9.20
C ILE A 181 1.32 10.84 -10.34
N GLU A 182 1.00 10.48 -11.58
CA GLU A 182 1.83 10.86 -12.73
C GLU A 182 2.01 12.38 -12.83
N LYS A 183 0.93 13.16 -12.67
CA LYS A 183 1.01 14.63 -12.72
C LYS A 183 1.90 15.18 -11.60
N GLU A 184 1.81 14.64 -10.40
CA GLU A 184 2.64 15.04 -9.26
C GLU A 184 4.12 14.73 -9.50
N ILE A 185 4.42 13.54 -10.04
CA ILE A 185 5.80 13.17 -10.40
C ILE A 185 6.38 14.16 -11.41
N TRP A 186 5.58 14.62 -12.37
CA TRP A 186 6.04 15.60 -13.37
C TRP A 186 6.41 16.96 -12.78
N GLN A 187 5.81 17.33 -11.63
CA GLN A 187 6.12 18.56 -10.89
C GLN A 187 7.42 18.47 -10.07
N LEU A 188 7.98 17.27 -9.88
CA LEU A 188 9.23 17.12 -9.14
C LEU A 188 10.41 17.81 -9.88
N PRO A 189 11.34 18.43 -9.13
CA PRO A 189 12.48 19.17 -9.68
C PRO A 189 13.63 18.25 -10.12
N TYR A 190 13.29 17.13 -10.78
CA TYR A 190 14.24 16.12 -11.24
C TYR A 190 14.26 15.99 -12.77
N PRO A 191 15.35 15.47 -13.35
CA PRO A 191 15.44 15.22 -14.78
C PRO A 191 14.29 14.35 -15.30
N ASN A 192 13.82 14.65 -16.51
CA ASN A 192 12.72 13.92 -17.14
C ASN A 192 12.98 12.41 -17.23
N LYS A 193 14.24 11.99 -17.42
CA LYS A 193 14.63 10.58 -17.46
C LYS A 193 14.30 9.85 -16.15
N SER A 194 14.61 10.45 -15.01
CA SER A 194 14.38 9.85 -13.69
C SER A 194 12.89 9.83 -13.34
N LYS A 195 12.14 10.86 -13.76
CA LYS A 195 10.67 10.91 -13.67
C LYS A 195 10.02 9.82 -14.51
N GLN A 196 10.44 9.65 -15.77
CA GLN A 196 9.96 8.59 -16.64
C GLN A 196 10.27 7.20 -16.09
N TYR A 197 11.46 6.99 -15.52
CA TYR A 197 11.81 5.73 -14.88
C TYR A 197 10.84 5.39 -13.74
N LEU A 198 10.57 6.34 -12.83
CA LEU A 198 9.60 6.12 -11.76
C LEU A 198 8.21 5.80 -12.30
N ILE A 199 7.71 6.58 -13.28
CA ILE A 199 6.37 6.33 -13.83
C ILE A 199 6.30 4.96 -14.51
N ASN A 200 7.36 4.52 -15.19
CA ASN A 200 7.41 3.18 -15.79
C ASN A 200 7.36 2.08 -14.73
N SER A 201 7.99 2.25 -13.57
CA SER A 201 7.85 1.32 -12.44
C SER A 201 6.42 1.31 -11.91
N LEU A 202 5.79 2.48 -11.78
CA LEU A 202 4.39 2.59 -11.34
C LEU A 202 3.41 1.96 -12.32
N ILE A 203 3.65 2.07 -13.62
CA ILE A 203 2.86 1.34 -14.63
C ILE A 203 2.90 -0.17 -14.36
N GLY A 204 4.05 -0.72 -13.96
CA GLY A 204 4.17 -2.12 -13.56
C GLY A 204 3.28 -2.46 -12.35
N ILE A 205 3.34 -1.65 -11.30
CA ILE A 205 2.52 -1.81 -10.09
C ILE A 205 1.02 -1.69 -10.43
N SER A 206 0.63 -0.66 -11.18
CA SER A 206 -0.77 -0.46 -11.60
C SER A 206 -1.27 -1.56 -12.55
N ALA A 207 -0.40 -2.11 -13.39
CA ALA A 207 -0.77 -3.21 -14.29
C ALA A 207 -1.19 -4.47 -13.52
N ILE A 208 -0.63 -4.72 -12.33
CA ILE A 208 -1.02 -5.83 -11.45
C ILE A 208 -2.46 -5.63 -10.96
N GLY A 209 -2.80 -4.47 -10.40
CA GLY A 209 -4.17 -4.15 -9.99
C GLY A 209 -5.18 -4.24 -11.14
N LEU A 210 -4.79 -3.81 -12.35
CA LEU A 210 -5.64 -3.92 -13.53
C LEU A 210 -5.89 -5.38 -13.98
N VAL A 211 -5.05 -6.34 -13.60
CA VAL A 211 -5.37 -7.77 -13.78
C VAL A 211 -6.52 -8.16 -12.86
N ALA A 212 -6.50 -7.74 -11.60
CA ALA A 212 -7.56 -8.02 -10.63
C ALA A 212 -8.89 -7.35 -11.01
N ILE A 213 -8.85 -6.07 -11.34
CA ILE A 213 -10.04 -5.34 -11.82
C ILE A 213 -10.61 -6.01 -13.08
N ARG A 214 -9.76 -6.46 -14.02
CA ARG A 214 -10.23 -7.14 -15.22
C ARG A 214 -10.91 -8.47 -14.88
N HIS A 215 -10.45 -9.16 -13.84
CA HIS A 215 -11.06 -10.38 -13.34
C HIS A 215 -12.46 -10.10 -12.76
N LEU A 216 -12.61 -9.08 -11.92
CA LEU A 216 -13.91 -8.62 -11.41
C LEU A 216 -14.86 -8.22 -12.55
N GLN A 217 -14.37 -7.52 -13.59
CA GLN A 217 -15.17 -7.22 -14.79
C GLN A 217 -15.66 -8.49 -15.52
N LYS A 218 -14.94 -9.62 -15.44
CA LYS A 218 -15.44 -10.91 -15.99
C LYS A 218 -16.49 -11.56 -15.11
N ILE A 219 -16.49 -11.28 -13.81
CA ILE A 219 -17.53 -11.71 -12.88
C ILE A 219 -18.80 -10.87 -13.15
N GLN A 220 -18.67 -9.54 -13.22
CA GLN A 220 -19.77 -8.63 -13.52
C GLN A 220 -20.36 -8.84 -14.93
N ARG A 221 -19.51 -9.14 -15.92
CA ARG A 221 -19.92 -9.32 -17.34
C ARG A 221 -20.67 -8.10 -17.88
N ALA A 222 -21.92 -8.33 -18.32
CA ALA A 222 -22.84 -7.32 -18.83
C ALA A 222 -23.88 -6.88 -17.78
N SER A 223 -23.81 -7.43 -16.56
CA SER A 223 -24.67 -7.00 -15.46
C SER A 223 -24.30 -5.58 -15.03
N GLN A 224 -25.30 -4.80 -14.61
CA GLN A 224 -25.07 -3.45 -14.10
C GLN A 224 -24.25 -3.43 -12.81
N ARG A 225 -24.33 -4.50 -12.01
CA ARG A 225 -23.62 -4.62 -10.74
C ARG A 225 -22.94 -5.97 -10.61
N LEU A 226 -21.86 -6.00 -9.82
CA LEU A 226 -21.26 -7.23 -9.31
C LEU A 226 -22.27 -8.00 -8.45
N PRO A 227 -22.19 -9.34 -8.42
CA PRO A 227 -22.87 -10.12 -7.39
C PRO A 227 -22.30 -9.78 -6.01
N ASP A 228 -22.98 -10.19 -4.95
CA ASP A 228 -22.41 -10.14 -3.60
C ASP A 228 -21.15 -11.00 -3.55
N LEU A 229 -19.99 -10.37 -3.42
CA LEU A 229 -18.69 -11.04 -3.46
C LEU A 229 -18.53 -12.04 -2.31
N LYS A 230 -19.23 -11.86 -1.19
CA LYS A 230 -19.24 -12.80 -0.06
C LYS A 230 -19.84 -14.15 -0.41
N THR A 231 -20.62 -14.23 -1.49
CA THR A 231 -21.24 -15.47 -1.97
C THR A 231 -20.34 -16.26 -2.93
N LEU A 232 -19.24 -15.67 -3.38
CA LEU A 232 -18.34 -16.29 -4.35
C LEU A 232 -17.29 -17.16 -3.66
N THR A 233 -16.86 -18.21 -4.37
CA THR A 233 -15.87 -19.15 -3.85
C THR A 233 -14.44 -18.60 -3.93
N HIS A 234 -13.52 -19.19 -3.17
CA HIS A 234 -12.08 -18.90 -3.27
C HIS A 234 -11.57 -18.96 -4.71
N HIS A 235 -11.98 -19.99 -5.47
CA HIS A 235 -11.54 -20.17 -6.86
C HIS A 235 -12.02 -19.04 -7.79
N GLU A 236 -13.16 -18.43 -7.47
CA GLU A 236 -13.73 -17.33 -8.24
C GLU A 236 -13.10 -15.98 -7.91
N LEU A 237 -12.62 -15.77 -6.69
CA LEU A 237 -12.09 -14.47 -6.25
C LEU A 237 -10.55 -14.39 -6.27
N VAL A 238 -9.85 -15.48 -5.96
CA VAL A 238 -8.39 -15.46 -5.82
C VAL A 238 -7.69 -15.45 -7.17
N ILE A 239 -6.81 -14.46 -7.35
CA ILE A 239 -6.04 -14.26 -8.59
C ILE A 239 -4.61 -14.72 -8.38
N ASP A 240 -4.31 -15.90 -8.92
CA ASP A 240 -2.96 -16.45 -8.92
C ASP A 240 -2.06 -15.77 -9.97
N MET A 241 -1.12 -14.93 -9.52
CA MET A 241 -0.14 -14.24 -10.37
C MET A 241 1.04 -15.11 -10.81
N GLU A 242 1.16 -16.35 -10.31
CA GLU A 242 2.13 -17.32 -10.80
C GLU A 242 1.72 -17.89 -12.17
N LYS A 243 0.42 -17.91 -12.46
CA LYS A 243 -0.10 -18.31 -13.78
C LYS A 243 0.44 -17.40 -14.89
N ILE A 244 1.07 -18.03 -15.89
CA ILE A 244 1.61 -17.36 -17.08
C ILE A 244 0.55 -16.48 -17.77
N THR A 245 -0.71 -16.92 -17.80
CA THR A 245 -1.80 -16.14 -18.40
C THR A 245 -2.04 -14.80 -17.70
N ASN A 246 -1.89 -14.73 -16.38
CA ASN A 246 -2.00 -13.49 -15.61
C ASN A 246 -0.74 -12.62 -15.75
N ARG A 247 0.45 -13.22 -15.81
CA ARG A 247 1.70 -12.51 -16.14
C ARG A 247 1.63 -11.85 -17.52
N LEU A 248 1.14 -12.56 -18.54
CA LEU A 248 0.94 -12.00 -19.88
C LEU A 248 -0.12 -10.88 -19.91
N ARG A 249 -1.18 -11.00 -19.10
CA ARG A 249 -2.17 -9.92 -18.94
C ARG A 249 -1.56 -8.68 -18.29
N CYS A 250 -0.70 -8.86 -17.28
CA CYS A 250 0.05 -7.78 -16.67
C CYS A 250 0.94 -7.06 -17.71
N ILE A 251 1.69 -7.82 -18.51
CA ILE A 251 2.50 -7.24 -19.62
C ILE A 251 1.61 -6.49 -20.62
N LYS A 252 0.44 -7.04 -20.99
CA LYS A 252 -0.51 -6.36 -21.88
C LYS A 252 -0.99 -5.03 -21.28
N TRP A 253 -1.32 -5.00 -19.99
CA TRP A 253 -1.70 -3.76 -19.31
C TRP A 253 -0.56 -2.76 -19.24
N TYR A 254 0.65 -3.21 -18.93
CA TYR A 254 1.86 -2.39 -18.94
C TYR A 254 2.03 -1.67 -20.28
N LEU A 255 1.99 -2.42 -21.39
CA LEU A 255 2.11 -1.87 -22.74
C LEU A 255 0.97 -0.91 -23.10
N LYS A 256 -0.27 -1.23 -22.69
CA LYS A 256 -1.44 -0.37 -22.95
C LYS A 256 -1.31 0.96 -22.21
N LEU A 257 -0.94 0.95 -20.93
CA LEU A 257 -0.72 2.16 -20.14
C LEU A 257 0.43 2.99 -20.71
N GLN A 258 1.53 2.34 -21.09
CA GLN A 258 2.67 3.01 -21.72
C GLN A 258 2.29 3.69 -23.04
N THR A 259 1.47 3.04 -23.88
CA THR A 259 1.03 3.58 -25.18
C THR A 259 0.06 4.74 -25.00
N SER A 260 -0.90 4.61 -24.07
CA SER A 260 -1.92 5.64 -23.81
C SER A 260 -1.31 6.97 -23.35
N ARG A 261 -0.14 6.92 -22.71
CA ARG A 261 0.62 8.11 -22.30
C ARG A 261 1.35 8.80 -23.43
N LYS A 262 1.73 8.09 -24.49
CA LYS A 262 2.43 8.67 -25.67
C LYS A 262 1.47 9.34 -26.66
N ALA A 263 0.17 9.09 -26.52
CA ALA A 263 -0.87 9.63 -27.38
C ALA A 263 -1.44 10.98 -26.90
N VAL A 264 -0.94 11.50 -25.77
CA VAL A 264 -1.26 12.79 -25.15
C VAL A 264 -0.02 13.66 -25.20
#